data_AF-A0A1I0G141-F1
#
_entry.id   AF-A0A1I0G141-F1
#
_cell.length_a   1.000
_cell.length_b   1.000
_cell.length_c   1.000
_cell.angle_alpha   90.00
_cell.angle_beta   90.00
_cell.angle_gamma   90.00
#
_symmetry.space_group_name_H-M   'P 1'
#
loop_
_entity.id
_entity.type
_entity.pdbx_description
1 polymer ?
#
loop_
_entity_poly.entity_id
_entity_poly.type
_entity_poly.pdbx_seq_one_letter_code
_entity_poly.pdbx_strand_id
1 'polypeptide(L)' 'MVFETERLIIRPWEEADVQSCYEYAKDPAVGPIAGWPVHTSVENSREIIKNVLSAPETYAVCLKKDNRLPLLLLIRKNYK' A
#
# COMPACT_ATOMS: atom_id res chain seq x y z
N MET A 1 -6.32 -11.69 -6.19
CA MET A 1 -5.44 -12.19 -7.26
C MET A 1 -4.01 -11.81 -6.91
N VAL A 2 -3.05 -12.71 -7.12
CA VAL A 2 -1.62 -12.49 -6.84
C VAL A 2 -0.84 -12.61 -8.14
N PHE A 3 0.08 -11.68 -8.38
CA PHE A 3 0.99 -11.69 -9.52
C PHE A 3 2.43 -11.74 -9.04
N GLU A 4 3.27 -12.39 -9.83
CA GLU A 4 4.68 -12.55 -9.51
C GLU A 4 5.55 -12.19 -10.70
N THR A 5 6.68 -11.55 -10.41
CA THR A 5 7.78 -11.38 -11.35
C THR A 5 9.01 -12.08 -10.80
N GLU A 6 10.15 -11.95 -11.46
CA GLU A 6 11.43 -12.46 -10.95
C GLU A 6 11.77 -11.90 -9.56
N ARG A 7 11.42 -10.62 -9.29
CA ARG A 7 11.85 -9.91 -8.08
C ARG A 7 10.71 -9.43 -7.18
N LEU A 8 9.47 -9.41 -7.68
CA LEU A 8 8.33 -8.78 -7.01
C LEU A 8 7.16 -9.74 -6.85
N ILE A 9 6.38 -9.51 -5.80
CA ILE A 9 5.05 -10.07 -5.57
C ILE A 9 4.07 -8.90 -5.51
N ILE A 10 3.00 -8.97 -6.28
CA ILE A 10 1.90 -8.00 -6.27
C ILE A 10 0.68 -8.75 -5.75
N ARG A 11 0.22 -8.38 -4.56
CA ARG A 11 -0.89 -9.07 -3.88
C ARG A 11 -1.85 -8.06 -3.24
N PRO A 12 -3.08 -8.47 -2.87
CA PRO A 12 -3.97 -7.63 -2.08
C PRO A 12 -3.30 -7.23 -0.77
N TRP A 13 -3.74 -6.10 -0.23
CA TRP A 13 -3.28 -5.61 1.07
C TRP A 13 -3.75 -6.54 2.20
N GLU A 14 -2.89 -6.70 3.20
CA GLU A 14 -3.16 -7.47 4.41
C GLU A 14 -2.93 -6.59 5.65
N GLU A 15 -3.56 -6.91 6.76
CA GLU A 15 -3.39 -6.13 8.00
C GLU A 15 -1.92 -6.14 8.49
N ALA A 16 -1.19 -7.22 8.22
CA ALA A 16 0.23 -7.33 8.54
C ALA A 16 1.10 -6.28 7.82
N ASP A 17 0.60 -5.64 6.76
CA ASP A 17 1.31 -4.60 6.02
C ASP A 17 1.24 -3.22 6.69
N VAL A 18 0.47 -3.06 7.77
CA VAL A 18 0.18 -1.75 8.38
C VAL A 18 1.44 -0.97 8.75
N GLN A 19 2.44 -1.65 9.31
CA GLN A 19 3.67 -0.99 9.75
C GLN A 19 4.47 -0.46 8.56
N SER A 20 4.59 -1.28 7.52
CA SER A 20 5.28 -0.93 6.29
C SER A 20 4.53 0.15 5.51
N CYS A 21 3.20 0.08 5.46
CA CYS A 21 2.36 1.11 4.87
C CYS A 21 2.60 2.46 5.55
N TYR A 22 2.56 2.50 6.88
CA TYR A 22 2.78 3.73 7.64
C TYR A 22 4.20 4.29 7.44
N GLU A 23 5.22 3.43 7.37
CA GLU A 23 6.61 3.85 7.24
C GLU A 23 6.83 4.77 6.03
N TYR A 24 6.19 4.47 4.90
CA TYR A 24 6.27 5.31 3.70
C TYR A 24 5.18 6.38 3.66
N ALA A 25 3.95 6.05 4.08
CA ALA A 25 2.81 6.95 3.93
C ALA A 25 2.78 8.12 4.93
N LYS A 26 3.63 8.08 5.97
CA LYS A 26 3.87 9.22 6.89
C LYS A 26 4.71 10.34 6.27
N ASP A 27 5.36 10.09 5.13
CA ASP A 27 6.19 11.09 4.45
C ASP A 27 5.30 12.04 3.61
N PRO A 28 5.33 13.36 3.87
CA PRO A 28 4.58 14.34 3.10
C PRO A 28 4.94 14.43 1.61
N ALA A 29 6.06 13.86 1.19
CA ALA A 29 6.43 13.76 -0.23
C ALA A 29 5.73 12.61 -0.96
N VAL A 30 5.07 11.68 -0.26
CA VAL A 30 4.48 10.47 -0.88
C VAL A 30 3.00 10.67 -1.20
N GLY A 31 2.17 10.94 -0.19
CA GLY A 31 0.72 10.94 -0.34
C GLY A 31 0.11 12.12 -1.11
N PRO A 32 0.42 13.37 -0.71
CA PRO A 32 -0.19 14.55 -1.30
C PRO A 32 -0.04 14.65 -2.82
N ILE A 33 1.11 14.23 -3.37
CA ILE A 33 1.36 14.22 -4.83
C ILE A 33 0.45 13.21 -5.55
N ALA A 34 0.07 12.13 -4.88
CA ALA A 34 -0.85 11.10 -5.38
C ALA A 34 -2.33 11.40 -5.06
N GLY A 35 -2.62 12.49 -4.33
CA GLY A 35 -3.99 12.93 -4.04
C GLY A 35 -4.61 12.35 -2.77
N TRP A 36 -3.83 11.79 -1.85
CA TRP A 36 -4.30 11.31 -0.53
C TRP A 36 -3.51 11.95 0.62
N PRO A 37 -4.12 12.13 1.81
CA PRO A 37 -3.48 12.82 2.93
C PRO A 37 -2.39 11.96 3.58
N VAL A 38 -1.36 12.60 4.12
CA VAL A 38 -0.30 11.92 4.88
C VAL A 38 -0.89 11.08 6.02
N HIS A 39 -0.42 9.84 6.15
CA HIS A 39 -0.87 8.97 7.23
C HIS A 39 -0.32 9.49 8.58
N THR A 40 -1.20 9.62 9.57
CA THR A 40 -0.84 10.28 10.84
C THR A 40 -0.38 9.30 11.92
N SER A 41 -0.77 8.04 11.82
CA SER A 41 -0.39 6.98 12.76
C SER A 41 -0.49 5.59 12.12
N VAL A 42 0.06 4.58 12.80
CA VAL A 42 -0.13 3.17 12.43
C VAL A 42 -1.62 2.82 12.42
N GLU A 43 -2.39 3.32 13.40
CA GLU A 43 -3.84 3.09 13.46
C GLU A 43 -4.58 3.71 12.27
N ASN A 44 -4.21 4.95 11.90
CA ASN A 44 -4.76 5.58 10.72
C ASN A 44 -4.44 4.78 9.45
N SER A 45 -3.23 4.22 9.35
CA SER A 45 -2.85 3.34 8.24
C SER A 45 -3.66 2.04 8.22
N ARG A 46 -3.98 1.46 9.40
CA ARG A 46 -4.83 0.27 9.51
C ARG A 46 -6.23 0.54 8.97
N GLU A 47 -6.82 1.66 9.39
CA GLU A 47 -8.13 2.09 8.90
C GLU A 47 -8.12 2.33 7.39
N ILE A 48 -7.06 2.94 6.85
CA ILE A 48 -6.93 3.15 5.40
C ILE A 48 -6.78 1.83 4.66
N ILE A 49 -5.99 0.88 5.18
CA ILE A 49 -5.88 -0.46 4.58
C ILE A 49 -7.27 -1.10 4.51
N LYS A 50 -7.99 -1.16 5.63
CA LYS A 50 -9.27 -1.83 5.75
C LYS A 50 -10.37 -1.19 4.90
N ASN A 51 -10.44 0.14 4.89
CA ASN A 51 -11.57 0.86 4.30
C ASN A 51 -11.32 1.32 2.85
N VAL A 52 -10.05 1.46 2.44
CA VAL A 52 -9.67 1.97 1.11
C VAL A 52 -8.85 0.95 0.34
N LEU A 53 -7.77 0.42 0.92
CA LEU A 53 -6.82 -0.42 0.17
C LEU A 53 -7.23 -1.88 0.02
N SER A 54 -8.22 -2.34 0.79
CA SER A 54 -8.89 -3.63 0.62
C SER A 54 -9.87 -3.64 -0.57
N ALA A 55 -10.07 -2.52 -1.25
CA ALA A 55 -10.88 -2.48 -2.45
C ALA A 55 -10.29 -3.36 -3.58
N PRO A 56 -11.14 -3.98 -4.41
CA PRO A 56 -10.68 -4.71 -5.59
C PRO A 56 -9.74 -3.86 -6.46
N GLU A 57 -8.77 -4.51 -7.08
CA GLU A 57 -7.76 -3.86 -7.94
C GLU A 57 -6.80 -2.89 -7.21
N THR A 58 -6.74 -2.92 -5.87
CA THR A 58 -5.72 -2.24 -5.08
C THR A 58 -4.71 -3.24 -4.54
N TYR A 59 -3.42 -2.99 -4.78
CA TYR A 59 -2.38 -3.97 -4.51
C TYR A 59 -1.17 -3.38 -3.78
N ALA A 60 -0.58 -4.22 -2.93
CA ALA A 60 0.70 -4.03 -2.29
C ALA A 60 1.80 -4.67 -3.16
N VAL A 61 2.87 -3.94 -3.43
CA VAL A 61 4.03 -4.44 -4.19
C VAL A 61 5.18 -4.75 -3.25
N CYS A 62 5.52 -6.02 -3.11
CA CYS A 62 6.54 -6.51 -2.18
C CYS A 62 7.76 -7.07 -2.93
N LEU A 63 8.97 -6.90 -2.38
CA LEU A 63 10.16 -7.61 -2.87
C LEU A 63 10.13 -9.08 -2.44
N LYS A 64 10.45 -9.99 -3.36
CA LYS A 64 10.60 -11.43 -3.05
C LYS A 64 11.71 -11.68 -2.04
N LYS A 65 12.82 -10.92 -2.12
CA LYS A 65 14.00 -11.13 -1.25
C LYS A 65 13.72 -10.84 0.23
N ASP A 66 12.87 -9.84 0.51
CA ASP A 66 12.59 -9.37 1.88
C ASP A 66 11.25 -9.88 2.41
N ASN A 67 10.54 -10.68 1.60
CA ASN A 67 9.29 -11.39 1.83
C ASN A 67 8.09 -10.58 2.41
N ARG A 68 8.25 -9.34 2.91
CA ARG A 68 7.22 -8.70 3.76
C ARG A 68 7.20 -7.17 3.80
N LEU A 69 8.04 -6.48 3.03
CA LEU A 69 7.98 -5.01 2.95
C LEU A 69 7.32 -4.58 1.64
N PRO A 70 6.05 -4.14 1.67
CA PRO A 70 5.47 -3.43 0.54
C PRO A 70 6.25 -2.12 0.31
N LEU A 71 6.80 -1.97 -0.88
CA LEU A 71 7.57 -0.80 -1.32
C LEU A 71 6.70 0.27 -1.97
N LEU A 72 5.60 -0.15 -2.60
CA LEU A 72 4.77 0.74 -3.41
C LEU A 72 3.31 0.32 -3.38
N LEU A 73 2.46 1.33 -3.37
CA LEU A 73 1.02 1.24 -3.46
C LEU A 73 0.56 1.52 -4.90
N LEU A 74 -0.26 0.62 -5.47
CA LEU A 74 -0.97 0.87 -6.73
C LEU A 74 -2.46 1.03 -6.44
N ILE A 75 -2.97 2.26 -6.60
CA ILE A 75 -4.40 2.58 -6.65
C ILE A 75 -4.71 2.99 -8.09
N ARG A 76 -5.69 2.36 -8.72
CA ARG A 76 -6.21 2.84 -10.01
C ARG A 76 -6.80 4.23 -9.81
N LYS A 77 -6.32 5.24 -10.56
CA LYS A 77 -7.11 6.47 -10.76
C LYS A 77 -8.42 6.06 -11.43
N ASN A 78 -9.51 6.08 -10.68
CA ASN A 78 -10.84 6.16 -11.29
C ASN A 78 -10.92 7.51 -11.98
N TYR A 79 -10.54 7.56 -13.25
CA TYR A 79 -11.02 8.59 -14.15
C TYR A 79 -12.54 8.35 -14.25
N LYS A 80 -13.31 9.14 -13.50
CA LYS A 80 -14.59 9.62 -14.02
C LYS A 80 -14.31 10.85 -14.85
#